data_AF-A0A6P0P359-F1
#
_entry.id   AF-A0A6P0P359-F1
#
_cell.length_a   1.000
_cell.length_b   1.000
_cell.length_c   1.000
_cell.angle_alpha   90.00
_cell.angle_beta   90.00
_cell.angle_gamma   90.00
#
_symmetry.space_group_name_H-M   'P 1'
#
loop_
_entity.id
_entity.type
_entity.pdbx_description
1 polymer ?
#
loop_
_entity_poly.entity_id
_entity_poly.type
_entity_poly.pdbx_seq_one_letter_code
_entity_poly.pdbx_strand_id
1 'polypeptide(L)'
;MNIKAIALASVIGLSTPAVADITLNSHSASAMPTDFVRPTGAFMDNSENWVVWLKLDEFGNYTYEAQSRKTGATLTLKNASITGNNQRYTYTFRNGSHKYIIAHRPKDPSIIRLTVVNPQGYVILNRLMEKVGNDWDV
;
A
#
# COMPACT_ATOMS: atom_id res chain seq x y z
N MET A 1 1.30 -55.74 0.14
CA MET A 1 1.76 -54.84 -0.95
C MET A 1 2.37 -53.61 -0.28
N ASN A 2 3.61 -53.27 -0.60
CA ASN A 2 4.50 -52.43 0.21
C ASN A 2 4.72 -51.09 -0.51
N ILE A 3 4.06 -50.01 -0.05
CA ILE A 3 4.24 -48.68 -0.65
C ILE A 3 5.42 -48.01 0.05
N LYS A 4 6.54 -47.88 -0.67
CA LYS A 4 7.69 -47.08 -0.25
C LYS A 4 7.33 -45.60 -0.35
N ALA A 5 7.38 -44.90 0.78
CA ALA A 5 7.14 -43.45 0.83
C ALA A 5 8.23 -42.70 0.05
N ILE A 6 7.81 -41.77 -0.81
CA ILE A 6 8.69 -40.79 -1.46
C ILE A 6 8.70 -39.55 -0.54
N ALA A 7 9.85 -39.23 0.03
CA ALA A 7 10.04 -38.00 0.78
C ALA A 7 10.24 -36.83 -0.20
N LEU A 8 9.33 -35.85 -0.21
CA LEU A 8 9.58 -34.54 -0.83
C LEU A 8 10.42 -33.70 0.14
N ALA A 9 11.66 -33.42 -0.24
CA ALA A 9 12.48 -32.42 0.44
C ALA A 9 12.16 -31.03 -0.14
N SER A 10 11.41 -30.22 0.61
CA SER A 10 11.26 -28.79 0.33
C SER A 10 12.43 -28.02 0.98
N VAL A 11 13.40 -27.59 0.18
CA VAL A 11 14.42 -26.63 0.61
C VAL A 11 13.75 -25.26 0.70
N ILE A 12 13.39 -24.84 1.91
CA ILE A 12 13.01 -23.45 2.17
C ILE A 12 14.30 -22.69 2.46
N GLY A 13 14.92 -22.17 1.39
CA GLY A 13 15.94 -21.14 1.53
C GLY A 13 15.29 -19.87 2.06
N LEU A 14 15.32 -19.67 3.38
CA LEU A 14 14.94 -18.41 4.01
C LEU A 14 16.02 -17.36 3.74
N SER A 15 16.09 -16.84 2.52
CA SER A 15 16.66 -15.52 2.31
C SER A 15 15.68 -14.52 2.92
N THR A 16 15.84 -14.21 4.21
CA THR A 16 15.17 -13.07 4.80
C THR A 16 15.74 -11.83 4.10
N PRO A 17 14.96 -11.06 3.33
CA PRO A 17 15.45 -9.77 2.89
C PRO A 17 15.70 -8.94 4.16
N ALA A 18 16.91 -8.41 4.31
CA ALA A 18 17.19 -7.40 5.32
C ALA A 18 16.30 -6.19 5.01
N VAL A 19 15.22 -6.01 5.78
CA VAL A 19 14.38 -4.82 5.69
C VAL A 19 15.12 -3.73 6.44
N ALA A 20 15.91 -2.93 5.72
CA ALA A 20 16.40 -1.67 6.27
C ALA A 20 15.20 -0.73 6.46
N ASP A 21 14.92 -0.37 7.71
CA ASP A 21 13.83 0.53 8.05
C ASP A 21 14.27 1.97 7.77
N ILE A 22 14.12 2.42 6.51
CA ILE A 22 14.32 3.82 6.17
C ILE A 22 13.03 4.55 6.55
N THR A 23 13.03 5.19 7.71
CA THR A 23 11.99 6.17 8.05
C THR A 23 12.24 7.43 7.23
N LEU A 24 11.50 7.58 6.11
CA LEU A 24 11.56 8.78 5.29
C LEU A 24 10.65 9.84 5.91
N ASN A 25 11.23 10.77 6.68
CA ASN A 25 10.53 11.97 7.11
C ASN A 25 10.36 12.90 5.91
N SER A 26 9.12 13.14 5.52
CA SER A 26 8.73 14.04 4.40
C SER A 26 9.15 15.51 4.57
N HIS A 27 9.79 15.87 5.68
CA HIS A 27 10.22 17.24 6.00
C HIS A 27 11.73 17.46 5.87
N SER A 28 12.52 16.43 5.54
CA SER A 28 13.95 16.55 5.34
C SER A 28 14.27 16.26 3.89
N ALA A 29 14.74 17.27 3.15
CA ALA A 29 15.26 17.14 1.80
C ALA A 29 16.56 16.32 1.78
N SER A 30 16.48 15.03 2.13
CA SER A 30 17.44 14.04 1.65
C SER A 30 16.92 13.61 0.29
N ALA A 31 17.74 13.77 -0.75
CA ALA A 31 17.40 13.46 -2.13
C ALA A 31 16.65 12.13 -2.20
N MET A 32 15.36 12.17 -2.51
CA MET A 32 14.59 10.93 -2.65
C MET A 32 15.23 10.12 -3.77
N PRO A 33 15.35 8.78 -3.62
CA PRO A 33 15.88 7.92 -4.67
C PRO A 33 15.19 8.23 -6.00
N THR A 34 15.91 8.20 -7.13
CA THR A 34 15.33 8.53 -8.45
C THR A 34 14.25 7.54 -8.89
N ASP A 35 14.21 6.37 -8.27
CA ASP A 35 13.20 5.31 -8.40
C ASP A 35 12.10 5.39 -7.33
N PHE A 36 12.13 6.43 -6.48
CA PHE A 36 11.07 6.71 -5.52
C PHE A 36 9.85 7.27 -6.24
N VAL A 37 8.98 6.36 -6.69
CA VAL A 37 7.70 6.69 -7.30
C VAL A 37 6.59 6.44 -6.27
N ARG A 38 5.82 7.49 -5.96
CA ARG A 38 4.58 7.34 -5.21
C ARG A 38 3.47 6.89 -6.16
N PRO A 39 2.65 5.89 -5.81
CA PRO A 39 1.49 5.58 -6.62
C PRO A 39 0.52 6.76 -6.58
N THR A 40 0.01 7.14 -7.75
CA THR A 40 -0.97 8.22 -7.88
C THR A 40 -2.11 7.79 -8.80
N GLY A 41 -3.28 8.37 -8.57
CA GLY A 41 -4.51 8.10 -9.31
C GLY A 41 -5.56 7.40 -8.48
N ALA A 42 -6.58 6.89 -9.16
CA ALA A 42 -7.73 6.20 -8.61
C ALA A 42 -7.53 4.68 -8.67
N PHE A 43 -7.84 3.99 -7.58
CA PHE A 43 -7.69 2.56 -7.42
C PHE A 43 -8.97 1.94 -6.90
N MET A 44 -9.36 0.79 -7.47
CA MET A 44 -10.56 0.04 -7.08
C MET A 44 -10.22 -1.45 -6.96
N ASP A 45 -10.93 -2.15 -6.07
CA ASP A 45 -10.93 -3.62 -6.07
C ASP A 45 -12.07 -4.14 -6.96
N ASN A 46 -12.08 -5.44 -7.25
CA ASN A 46 -13.12 -6.07 -8.09
C ASN A 46 -14.55 -5.88 -7.57
N SER A 47 -14.73 -5.48 -6.31
CA SER A 47 -16.05 -5.24 -5.75
C SER A 47 -16.60 -3.85 -6.10
N GLU A 48 -15.72 -2.94 -6.53
CA GLU A 48 -16.01 -1.56 -6.90
C GLU A 48 -16.80 -0.75 -5.86
N ASN A 49 -16.86 -1.24 -4.62
CA ASN A 49 -17.65 -0.60 -3.56
C ASN A 49 -16.94 0.62 -2.98
N TRP A 50 -15.62 0.67 -3.18
CA TRP A 50 -14.74 1.73 -2.71
C TRP A 50 -13.79 2.12 -3.82
N VAL A 51 -13.61 3.42 -3.97
CA VAL A 51 -12.57 4.03 -4.78
C VAL A 51 -11.60 4.74 -3.86
N VAL A 52 -10.30 4.56 -4.11
CA VAL A 52 -9.21 5.18 -3.37
C VAL A 52 -8.42 6.07 -4.32
N TRP A 53 -8.32 7.35 -4.02
CA TRP A 53 -7.44 8.28 -4.71
C TRP A 53 -6.17 8.54 -3.91
N LEU A 54 -5.04 8.41 -4.58
CA LEU A 54 -3.73 8.75 -4.06
C LEU A 54 -3.22 9.97 -4.82
N LYS A 55 -3.01 11.07 -4.10
CA LYS A 55 -2.68 12.38 -4.68
C LYS A 55 -1.39 12.91 -4.11
N LEU A 56 -0.54 13.42 -4.99
CA LEU A 56 0.66 14.14 -4.62
C LEU A 56 0.52 15.57 -5.14
N ASP A 57 0.53 16.55 -4.23
CA ASP A 57 0.51 17.95 -4.63
C ASP A 57 1.91 18.47 -5.00
N GLU A 58 1.96 19.71 -5.50
CA GLU A 58 3.20 20.40 -5.89
C GLU A 58 4.16 20.65 -4.71
N PHE A 59 3.65 20.64 -3.48
CA PHE A 59 4.43 20.80 -2.25
C PHE A 59 4.93 19.47 -1.68
N GLY A 60 4.62 18.35 -2.35
CA GLY A 60 5.04 17.01 -1.93
C GLY A 60 4.14 16.38 -0.87
N ASN A 61 2.98 16.98 -0.55
CA ASN A 61 2.01 16.39 0.37
C ASN A 61 1.30 15.21 -0.30
N TYR A 62 1.42 14.05 0.33
CA TYR A 62 0.80 12.83 -0.14
C TYR A 62 -0.51 12.58 0.62
N THR A 63 -1.61 12.56 -0.13
CA THR A 63 -2.99 12.48 0.37
C THR A 63 -3.64 11.16 -0.07
N TYR A 64 -4.32 10.52 0.88
CA TYR A 64 -5.21 9.40 0.65
C TYR A 64 -6.65 9.90 0.76
N GLU A 65 -7.45 9.64 -0.26
CA GLU A 65 -8.89 9.85 -0.24
C GLU A 65 -9.59 8.54 -0.56
N ALA A 66 -10.67 8.24 0.15
CA ALA A 66 -11.52 7.10 -0.15
C ALA A 66 -12.98 7.50 -0.15
N GLN A 67 -13.76 6.94 -1.09
CA GLN A 67 -15.20 7.13 -1.14
C GLN A 67 -15.91 5.78 -1.27
N SER A 68 -16.97 5.59 -0.49
CA SER A 68 -17.90 4.48 -0.70
C SER A 68 -18.85 4.82 -1.83
N ARG A 69 -18.87 4.00 -2.89
CA ARG A 69 -19.84 4.16 -3.99
C ARG A 69 -21.28 3.78 -3.59
N LYS A 70 -21.46 3.08 -2.46
CA LYS A 70 -22.79 2.72 -1.95
C LYS A 70 -23.45 3.83 -1.16
N THR A 71 -22.69 4.53 -0.31
CA THR A 71 -23.25 5.50 0.64
C THR A 71 -22.81 6.93 0.35
N GLY A 72 -21.82 7.13 -0.52
CA GLY A 72 -21.19 8.43 -0.75
C GLY A 72 -20.26 8.88 0.37
N ALA A 73 -20.08 8.09 1.44
CA ALA A 73 -19.21 8.43 2.56
C ALA A 73 -17.76 8.58 2.11
N THR A 74 -17.11 9.66 2.56
CA THR A 74 -15.73 10.00 2.18
C THR A 74 -14.79 10.00 3.38
N LEU A 75 -13.52 9.72 3.13
CA LEU A 75 -12.43 9.78 4.10
C LEU A 75 -11.21 10.42 3.45
N THR A 76 -10.62 11.43 4.08
CA THR A 76 -9.39 12.09 3.60
C THR A 76 -8.32 12.04 4.69
N LEU A 77 -7.13 11.54 4.34
CA LEU A 77 -5.98 11.39 5.23
C LEU A 77 -4.73 11.97 4.58
N LYS A 78 -3.88 12.62 5.38
CA LYS A 78 -2.62 13.24 4.94
C LYS A 78 -1.46 12.76 5.81
N ASN A 79 -0.24 13.21 5.48
CA ASN A 79 0.96 12.98 6.29
C ASN A 79 1.28 11.49 6.47
N ALA A 80 1.34 10.75 5.36
CA ALA A 80 1.75 9.36 5.39
C ALA A 80 3.18 9.21 5.94
N SER A 81 3.36 8.26 6.85
CA SER A 81 4.69 7.72 7.16
C SER A 81 5.09 6.77 6.04
N ILE A 82 6.32 6.91 5.55
CA ILE A 82 6.83 6.15 4.42
C ILE A 82 7.98 5.26 4.91
N THR A 83 7.88 3.97 4.62
CA THR A 83 8.93 2.98 4.88
C THR A 83 9.14 2.08 3.65
N GLY A 84 10.25 1.37 3.62
CA GLY A 84 10.56 0.39 2.58
C GLY A 84 11.73 0.81 1.67
N ASN A 85 11.78 0.22 0.48
CA ASN A 85 12.87 0.37 -0.47
C ASN A 85 12.35 0.33 -1.92
N ASN A 86 13.24 0.41 -2.90
CA ASN A 86 12.89 0.45 -4.32
C ASN A 86 12.18 -0.80 -4.87
N GLN A 87 12.17 -1.90 -4.13
CA GLN A 87 11.38 -3.07 -4.47
C GLN A 87 9.94 -2.93 -3.98
N ARG A 88 9.75 -2.27 -2.84
CA ARG A 88 8.44 -2.10 -2.20
C ARG A 88 8.45 -0.96 -1.19
N TYR A 89 7.57 0.01 -1.40
CA TYR A 89 7.28 1.06 -0.45
C TYR A 89 5.96 0.81 0.27
N THR A 90 5.89 1.29 1.50
CA THR A 90 4.70 1.23 2.34
C THR A 90 4.38 2.64 2.84
N TYR A 91 3.15 3.08 2.61
CA TYR A 91 2.63 4.38 3.02
C TYR A 91 1.58 4.16 4.09
N THR A 92 1.82 4.63 5.31
CA THR A 92 0.91 4.47 6.44
C THR A 92 0.25 5.80 6.78
N PHE A 93 -1.05 5.87 6.52
CA PHE A 93 -1.93 6.95 6.96
C PHE A 93 -2.63 6.56 8.26
N ARG A 94 -2.99 7.55 9.09
CA ARG A 94 -3.64 7.32 10.39
C ARG A 94 -4.96 8.08 10.48
N ASN A 95 -5.99 7.41 10.99
CA ASN A 95 -7.25 8.01 11.40
C ASN A 95 -7.51 7.63 12.86
N GLY A 96 -7.15 8.52 13.80
CA GLY A 96 -7.01 8.14 15.21
C GLY A 96 -6.08 6.94 15.37
N SER A 97 -6.56 5.89 16.02
CA SER A 97 -5.80 4.65 16.24
C SER A 97 -5.89 3.63 15.10
N HIS A 98 -6.66 3.92 14.04
CA HIS A 98 -6.69 3.07 12.84
C HIS A 98 -5.51 3.40 11.91
N LYS A 99 -4.95 2.37 11.27
CA LYS A 99 -3.89 2.53 10.27
C LYS A 99 -4.39 2.09 8.91
N TYR A 100 -4.15 2.93 7.90
CA TYR A 100 -4.45 2.69 6.50
C TYR A 100 -3.11 2.58 5.77
N ILE A 101 -2.78 1.37 5.35
CA ILE A 101 -1.46 1.01 4.86
C ILE A 101 -1.58 0.71 3.38
N ILE A 102 -0.90 1.49 2.55
CA ILE A 102 -0.76 1.26 1.12
C ILE A 102 0.60 0.66 0.85
N ALA A 103 0.63 -0.58 0.38
CA ALA A 103 1.86 -1.20 -0.12
C ALA A 103 1.89 -1.12 -1.65
N HIS A 104 3.02 -0.68 -2.20
CA HIS A 104 3.21 -0.47 -3.63
C HIS A 104 4.59 -0.94 -4.07
N ARG A 105 4.65 -1.51 -5.27
CA ARG A 105 5.90 -1.89 -5.93
C ARG A 105 6.13 -0.94 -7.10
N PRO A 106 7.24 -0.19 -7.14
CA PRO A 106 7.53 0.71 -8.27
C PRO A 106 7.50 0.04 -9.64
N LYS A 107 7.85 -1.25 -9.71
CA LYS A 107 7.79 -2.06 -10.94
C LYS A 107 6.38 -2.38 -11.43
N ASP A 108 5.37 -2.20 -10.60
CA ASP A 108 3.96 -2.48 -10.90
C ASP A 108 3.10 -1.29 -10.43
N PRO A 109 3.14 -0.17 -11.18
CA PRO A 109 2.51 1.06 -10.73
C PRO A 109 0.98 1.07 -10.85
N SER A 110 0.44 0.11 -11.58
CA SER A 110 -1.00 -0.13 -11.74
C SER A 110 -1.64 -0.79 -10.53
N ILE A 111 -0.86 -1.32 -9.57
CA ILE A 111 -1.41 -2.11 -8.48
C ILE A 111 -0.95 -1.57 -7.13
N ILE A 112 -1.89 -1.51 -6.19
CA ILE A 112 -1.63 -1.27 -4.77
C ILE A 112 -2.27 -2.37 -3.93
N ARG A 113 -1.74 -2.58 -2.73
CA ARG A 113 -2.42 -3.34 -1.68
C ARG A 113 -2.81 -2.40 -0.55
N LEU A 114 -4.12 -2.28 -0.31
CA LEU A 114 -4.69 -1.57 0.83
C LEU A 114 -4.89 -2.53 2.00
N THR A 115 -4.29 -2.21 3.13
CA THR A 115 -4.52 -2.90 4.41
C THR A 115 -5.03 -1.90 5.44
N VAL A 116 -6.14 -2.20 6.10
CA VAL A 116 -6.64 -1.42 7.24
C VAL A 116 -6.48 -2.22 8.51
N VAL A 117 -5.86 -1.61 9.52
CA VAL A 117 -5.59 -2.19 10.83
C VAL A 117 -6.36 -1.41 11.88
N ASN A 118 -7.11 -2.13 12.71
CA ASN A 118 -7.87 -1.54 13.82
C ASN A 118 -6.97 -1.20 15.02
N PRO A 119 -7.48 -0.49 16.05
CA PRO A 119 -6.69 -0.10 17.22
C PRO A 119 -6.09 -1.27 17.99
N GLN A 120 -6.71 -2.45 17.93
CA GLN A 120 -6.23 -3.68 18.56
C GLN A 120 -5.10 -4.36 17.76
N GLY A 121 -4.76 -3.86 16.58
CA GLY A 121 -3.71 -4.40 15.73
C GLY A 121 -4.18 -5.48 14.74
N TYR A 122 -5.49 -5.77 14.67
CA TYR A 122 -6.03 -6.72 13.71
C TYR A 122 -6.25 -6.10 12.34
N VAL A 123 -5.94 -6.87 11.30
CA VAL A 123 -6.27 -6.52 9.92
C VAL A 123 -7.78 -6.71 9.69
N ILE A 124 -8.49 -5.63 9.41
CA ILE A 124 -9.94 -5.63 9.15
C ILE A 124 -10.28 -5.44 7.66
N LEU A 125 -9.30 -5.02 6.86
CA LEU A 125 -9.40 -4.96 5.41
C LEU A 125 -8.04 -5.30 4.79
N ASN A 126 -8.03 -6.13 3.76
CA ASN A 126 -6.85 -6.41 2.94
C ASN A 126 -7.31 -6.64 1.50
N ARG A 127 -7.04 -5.67 0.62
CA ARG A 127 -7.50 -5.68 -0.76
C ARG A 127 -6.35 -5.37 -1.70
N LEU A 128 -6.29 -6.13 -2.79
CA LEU A 128 -5.52 -5.74 -3.97
C LEU A 128 -6.41 -4.82 -4.79
N MET A 129 -5.89 -3.66 -5.18
CA MET A 129 -6.61 -2.66 -5.94
C MET A 129 -5.83 -2.32 -7.20
N GLU A 130 -6.55 -2.19 -8.30
CA GLU A 130 -6.02 -1.87 -9.62
C GLU A 130 -6.31 -0.41 -9.94
N LYS A 131 -5.39 0.21 -10.69
CA LYS A 131 -5.52 1.58 -11.14
C LYS A 131 -6.57 1.66 -12.23
N VAL A 132 -7.59 2.47 -11.98
CA VAL A 132 -8.76 2.65 -12.85
C VAL A 132 -8.84 4.05 -13.45
N GLY A 133 -8.05 5.00 -12.94
CA GLY A 133 -8.01 6.36 -13.46
C GLY A 133 -6.83 7.16 -12.91
N ASN A 134 -6.61 8.34 -13.49
CA ASN A 134 -5.58 9.27 -13.02
C ASN A 134 -6.11 10.29 -12.00
N ASP A 135 -7.43 10.51 -11.93
CA ASP A 135 -8.05 11.46 -11.00
C ASP A 135 -9.52 11.11 -10.68
N TRP A 136 -10.40 12.08 -10.41
CA TRP A 136 -11.81 11.92 -9.98
C TRP A 136 -12.79 11.35 -11.03
N ASP A 137 -12.39 11.21 -12.30
CA ASP A 137 -13.28 10.77 -13.39
C ASP A 137 -13.54 9.24 -13.41
N VAL A 138 -13.80 8.63 -12.24
CA VAL A 138 -14.06 7.18 -12.09
C VAL A 138 -15.31 6.89 -11.28
#